data_AF-A0AAN9VQT4-F1
#
_entry.id   AF-A0AAN9VQT4-F1
#
_cell.length_a   1.000
_cell.length_b   1.000
_cell.length_c   1.000
_cell.angle_alpha   90.00
_cell.angle_beta   90.00
_cell.angle_gamma   90.00
#
_symmetry.space_group_name_H-M   'P 1'
#
loop_
_entity.id
_entity.type
_entity.pdbx_description
1 polymer ?
#
loop_
_entity_poly.entity_id
_entity_poly.type
_entity_poly.pdbx_seq_one_letter_code
_entity_poly.pdbx_strand_id
1 'polypeptide(L)'
;MLLCVVRLYNSAREVSVNGDCFIDVLQLFQEIFKFEQMKSKIAQVVKLQHMEDVFDVIPTVYEESKCKSILLCISALTLLSSLARYDVAYLHLHDKLCSSFDIQRILAAGLCEDQTRIQVLKHASALPKDSLAGLARTLSGNSSMQIQSMETSANSTSSFTNHSTLNLTEGGHVEELVKDAVQKLDKKEIKSLTVSSVMTLFEYKVAAASHSEQNLYSNLELAQNHCTELQQTIMEMDTRVQQMRELLLKNQQCAEILNVELQELTHIKEVDRVNYKNNVKKYQQDLTDKEKMLRRKQFESESLKDKLKSILESKRNLEINLSALQDEIAATTSITNEHSVQMCALERKLKETDSFYNDLSEKIELLDEAQEKSKSILTEREAEAANLRKENTSLERDIANLQMLNTAQKNTAKEKDQEIKKLREELSDLKRIRDLIADISSGKKEMKKERSE
;
A
#
# COMPACT_ATOMS: atom_id res chain seq x y z
N MET A 1 -10.66 8.28 24.33
CA MET A 1 -11.47 7.09 24.69
C MET A 1 -11.27 6.72 26.16
N LEU A 2 -10.08 6.33 26.63
CA LEU A 2 -9.85 5.98 28.04
C LEU A 2 -10.18 7.12 29.02
N LEU A 3 -9.79 8.35 28.70
CA LEU A 3 -10.15 9.56 29.44
C LEU A 3 -11.67 9.82 29.49
N CYS A 4 -12.42 9.41 28.46
CA CYS A 4 -13.88 9.51 28.43
C CYS A 4 -14.50 8.42 29.30
N VAL A 5 -13.95 7.20 29.29
CA VAL A 5 -14.39 6.09 30.15
C VAL A 5 -14.10 6.39 31.63
N VAL A 6 -12.97 7.00 31.94
CA VAL A 6 -12.63 7.46 33.31
C VAL A 6 -13.56 8.60 33.76
N ARG A 7 -13.88 9.54 32.86
CA ARG A 7 -14.86 10.60 33.14
C ARG A 7 -16.27 10.06 33.31
N LEU A 8 -16.68 9.07 32.51
CA LEU A 8 -17.96 8.37 32.64
C LEU A 8 -18.03 7.59 33.96
N TYR A 9 -16.95 6.93 34.37
CA TYR A 9 -16.87 6.24 35.67
C TYR A 9 -16.98 7.21 36.84
N ASN A 10 -16.24 8.33 36.81
CA ASN A 10 -16.31 9.35 37.85
C ASN A 10 -17.68 10.07 37.88
N SER A 11 -18.29 10.29 36.71
CA SER A 11 -19.63 10.90 36.61
C SER A 11 -20.75 9.93 37.00
N ALA A 12 -20.60 8.63 36.74
CA ALA A 12 -21.54 7.59 37.19
C ALA A 12 -21.43 7.35 38.70
N ARG A 13 -20.26 7.60 39.31
CA ARG A 13 -20.06 7.58 40.77
C ARG A 13 -20.85 8.68 41.48
N GLU A 14 -20.90 9.89 40.91
CA GLU A 14 -21.63 11.02 41.49
C GLU A 14 -23.16 10.88 41.36
N VAL A 15 -23.62 10.08 40.40
CA VAL A 15 -25.04 9.79 40.16
C VAL A 15 -25.37 8.41 40.75
N SER A 16 -25.37 8.30 42.09
CA SER A 16 -25.60 7.05 42.83
C SER A 16 -27.02 6.45 42.76
N VAL A 17 -27.85 6.83 41.77
CA VAL A 17 -29.29 6.48 41.77
C VAL A 17 -29.76 5.78 40.48
N ASN A 18 -28.98 5.80 39.39
CA ASN A 18 -29.36 5.11 38.15
C ASN A 18 -28.40 3.97 37.82
N GLY A 19 -28.65 2.80 38.41
CA GLY A 19 -27.82 1.59 38.30
C GLY A 19 -27.54 1.08 36.88
N ASP A 20 -28.31 1.51 35.88
CA ASP A 20 -28.16 1.05 34.49
C ASP A 20 -26.85 1.55 33.84
N CYS A 21 -26.50 2.83 34.04
CA CYS A 21 -25.27 3.39 33.49
C CYS A 21 -24.01 2.78 34.11
N PHE A 22 -24.09 2.32 35.36
CA PHE A 22 -22.94 1.78 36.08
C PHE A 22 -22.64 0.33 35.71
N ILE A 23 -23.68 -0.48 35.45
CA ILE A 23 -23.54 -1.85 34.92
C ILE A 23 -22.85 -1.84 33.55
N ASP A 24 -23.28 -0.96 32.65
CA ASP A 24 -22.70 -0.85 31.31
C ASP A 24 -21.22 -0.42 31.35
N VAL A 25 -20.87 0.47 32.28
CA VAL A 25 -19.47 0.90 32.49
C VAL A 25 -18.62 -0.26 33.02
N LEU A 26 -19.13 -1.08 33.95
CA LEU A 26 -18.41 -2.26 34.46
C LEU A 26 -18.22 -3.33 33.37
N GLN A 27 -19.23 -3.58 32.55
CA GLN A 27 -19.13 -4.52 31.41
C GLN A 27 -18.15 -4.00 30.35
N LEU A 28 -18.18 -2.69 30.06
CA LEU A 28 -17.21 -2.07 29.17
C LEU A 28 -15.78 -2.22 29.70
N PHE A 29 -15.57 -2.05 31.01
CA PHE A 29 -14.26 -2.31 31.62
C PHE A 29 -13.84 -3.77 31.48
N GLN A 30 -14.74 -4.75 31.64
CA GLN A 30 -14.43 -6.16 31.42
C GLN A 30 -14.00 -6.46 29.97
N GLU A 31 -14.66 -5.88 28.97
CA GLU A 31 -14.28 -6.05 27.56
C GLU A 31 -12.94 -5.39 27.25
N ILE A 32 -12.70 -4.18 27.77
CA ILE A 32 -11.40 -3.49 27.60
C ILE A 32 -10.29 -4.24 28.35
N PHE A 33 -10.61 -4.92 29.45
CA PHE A 33 -9.64 -5.71 30.23
C PHE A 33 -9.12 -6.96 29.48
N LYS A 34 -9.79 -7.39 28.40
CA LYS A 34 -9.28 -8.46 27.53
C LYS A 34 -8.02 -8.05 26.75
N PHE A 35 -7.74 -6.75 26.62
CA PHE A 35 -6.56 -6.23 25.92
C PHE A 35 -5.37 -6.04 26.88
N GLU A 36 -4.31 -6.83 26.72
CA GLU A 36 -3.09 -6.86 27.56
C GLU A 36 -2.52 -5.47 27.88
N GLN A 37 -2.46 -4.59 26.88
CA GLN A 37 -1.87 -3.25 26.96
C GLN A 37 -2.68 -2.26 27.80
N MET A 38 -3.94 -2.60 28.12
CA MET A 38 -4.89 -1.72 28.82
C MET A 38 -5.07 -2.09 30.29
N LYS A 39 -4.63 -3.29 30.69
CA LYS A 39 -4.83 -3.83 32.04
C LYS A 39 -4.14 -2.99 33.13
N SER A 40 -2.91 -2.54 32.89
CA SER A 40 -2.16 -1.69 33.82
C SER A 40 -2.79 -0.31 34.00
N LYS A 41 -3.44 0.24 32.97
CA LYS A 41 -4.14 1.53 33.02
C LYS A 41 -5.48 1.42 33.73
N ILE A 42 -6.22 0.31 33.53
CA ILE A 42 -7.48 0.06 34.24
C ILE A 42 -7.23 -0.14 35.74
N ALA A 43 -6.18 -0.90 36.11
CA ALA A 43 -5.80 -1.09 37.50
C ALA A 43 -5.38 0.20 38.23
N GLN A 44 -4.93 1.23 37.51
CA GLN A 44 -4.63 2.56 38.07
C GLN A 44 -5.88 3.45 38.23
N VAL A 45 -6.91 3.22 37.41
CA VAL A 45 -8.15 4.02 37.37
C VAL A 45 -9.16 3.51 38.39
N VAL A 46 -9.37 2.20 38.42
CA VAL A 46 -10.17 1.54 39.44
C VAL A 46 -9.29 1.46 40.68
N LYS A 47 -9.63 2.19 41.75
CA LYS A 47 -8.95 2.12 43.04
C LYS A 47 -9.71 1.15 43.94
N LEU A 48 -9.02 0.54 44.89
CA LEU A 48 -9.60 -0.40 45.86
C LEU A 48 -10.82 0.18 46.58
N GLN A 49 -10.71 1.43 47.04
CA GLN A 49 -11.79 2.17 47.69
C GLN A 49 -13.04 2.30 46.83
N HIS A 50 -12.91 2.41 45.51
CA HIS A 50 -14.08 2.55 44.64
C HIS A 50 -14.84 1.22 44.47
N MET A 51 -14.15 0.08 44.57
CA MET A 51 -14.83 -1.21 44.55
C MET A 51 -15.51 -1.47 45.90
N GLU A 52 -14.89 -1.08 47.02
CA GLU A 52 -15.52 -1.13 48.35
C GLU A 52 -16.81 -0.30 48.40
N ASP A 53 -16.77 0.97 47.94
CA ASP A 53 -17.96 1.84 47.86
C ASP A 53 -19.11 1.20 47.06
N VAL A 54 -18.81 0.47 45.98
CA VAL A 54 -19.82 -0.21 45.14
C VAL A 54 -20.46 -1.37 45.88
N PHE A 55 -19.68 -2.16 46.60
CA PHE A 55 -20.18 -3.31 47.34
C PHE A 55 -20.92 -2.94 48.63
N ASP A 56 -20.67 -1.75 49.19
CA ASP A 56 -21.46 -1.20 50.30
C ASP A 56 -22.86 -0.72 49.85
N VAL A 57 -23.02 -0.34 48.57
CA VAL A 57 -24.30 0.13 47.99
C VAL A 57 -25.15 -1.02 47.42
N ILE A 58 -24.54 -2.14 47.03
CA ILE A 58 -25.28 -3.29 46.46
C ILE A 58 -26.38 -3.85 47.40
N PRO A 59 -26.16 -3.99 48.72
CA PRO A 59 -27.20 -4.47 49.63
C PRO A 59 -28.40 -3.51 49.77
N THR A 60 -28.20 -2.20 49.68
CA THR A 60 -29.28 -1.21 49.78
C THR A 60 -30.10 -1.13 48.50
N VAL A 61 -29.47 -1.28 47.32
CA VAL A 61 -30.16 -1.31 46.02
C VAL A 61 -30.93 -2.63 45.78
N TYR A 62 -30.55 -3.71 46.46
CA TYR A 62 -31.23 -5.01 46.39
C TYR A 62 -32.69 -4.95 46.84
N GLU A 63 -33.05 -4.03 47.75
CA GLU A 63 -34.44 -3.82 48.17
C GLU A 63 -35.29 -3.10 47.11
N GLU A 64 -34.68 -2.30 46.22
CA GLU A 64 -35.37 -1.52 45.20
C GLU A 64 -35.51 -2.26 43.85
N SER A 65 -34.49 -3.04 43.44
CA SER A 65 -34.53 -3.82 42.19
C SER A 65 -33.65 -5.08 42.24
N LYS A 66 -34.28 -6.25 42.37
CA LYS A 66 -33.61 -7.55 42.50
C LYS A 66 -32.72 -7.89 41.30
N CYS A 67 -33.28 -7.88 40.08
CA CYS A 67 -32.55 -8.28 38.88
C CYS A 67 -31.36 -7.36 38.56
N LYS A 68 -31.49 -6.04 38.78
CA LYS A 68 -30.41 -5.06 38.52
C LYS A 68 -29.27 -5.21 39.53
N SER A 69 -29.61 -5.42 40.80
CA SER A 69 -28.63 -5.63 41.87
C SER A 69 -27.86 -6.94 41.70
N ILE A 70 -28.55 -7.99 41.22
CA ILE A 70 -27.93 -9.27 40.86
C ILE A 70 -26.93 -9.07 39.71
N LEU A 71 -27.34 -8.40 38.63
CA LEU A 71 -26.48 -8.17 37.46
C LEU A 71 -25.28 -7.26 37.79
N LEU A 72 -25.49 -6.23 38.62
CA LEU A 72 -24.45 -5.35 39.11
C LEU A 72 -23.43 -6.11 39.97
N CYS A 73 -23.91 -6.92 40.92
CA CYS A 73 -23.07 -7.74 41.78
C CYS A 73 -22.22 -8.73 40.97
N ILE A 74 -22.83 -9.42 39.99
CA ILE A 74 -22.11 -10.32 39.07
C ILE A 74 -21.05 -9.57 38.28
N SER A 75 -21.42 -8.43 37.68
CA SER A 75 -20.51 -7.64 36.83
C SER A 75 -19.35 -7.05 37.64
N ALA A 76 -19.60 -6.58 38.87
CA ALA A 76 -18.57 -6.09 39.77
C ALA A 76 -17.63 -7.22 40.24
N LEU A 77 -18.17 -8.39 40.61
CA LEU A 77 -17.36 -9.55 41.02
C LEU A 77 -16.52 -10.11 39.87
N THR A 78 -17.03 -10.09 38.65
CA THR A 78 -16.29 -10.51 37.45
C THR A 78 -15.09 -9.61 37.18
N LEU A 79 -15.30 -8.30 37.28
CA LEU A 79 -14.24 -7.32 37.11
C LEU A 79 -13.20 -7.46 38.23
N LEU A 80 -13.67 -7.65 39.47
CA LEU A 80 -12.80 -7.86 40.64
C LEU A 80 -11.96 -9.13 40.53
N SER A 81 -12.54 -10.25 40.08
CA SER A 81 -11.82 -11.50 39.81
C SER A 81 -10.75 -11.34 38.72
N SER A 82 -11.03 -10.48 37.73
CA SER A 82 -10.08 -10.15 36.67
C SER A 82 -8.93 -9.26 37.18
N LEU A 83 -9.23 -8.30 38.08
CA LEU A 83 -8.24 -7.43 38.72
C LEU A 83 -7.40 -8.14 39.80
N ALA A 84 -7.97 -9.12 40.51
CA ALA A 84 -7.31 -9.93 41.52
C ALA A 84 -6.11 -10.73 40.99
N ARG A 85 -6.04 -10.96 39.66
CA ARG A 85 -4.88 -11.59 39.01
C ARG A 85 -3.65 -10.68 38.90
N TYR A 86 -3.83 -9.37 39.11
CA TYR A 86 -2.80 -8.35 38.94
C TYR A 86 -2.32 -7.73 40.25
N ASP A 87 -3.18 -7.64 41.26
CA ASP A 87 -2.83 -7.07 42.56
C ASP A 87 -3.45 -7.90 43.70
N VAL A 88 -2.61 -8.20 44.69
CA VAL A 88 -2.97 -8.98 45.90
C VAL A 88 -4.03 -8.24 46.73
N ALA A 89 -4.06 -6.90 46.69
CA ALA A 89 -5.07 -6.12 47.39
C ALA A 89 -6.50 -6.40 46.87
N TYR A 90 -6.66 -6.55 45.55
CA TYR A 90 -7.96 -6.92 44.94
C TYR A 90 -8.33 -8.38 45.22
N LEU A 91 -7.34 -9.26 45.37
CA LEU A 91 -7.58 -10.65 45.77
C LEU A 91 -8.13 -10.74 47.19
N HIS A 92 -7.54 -10.00 48.14
CA HIS A 92 -8.06 -9.95 49.51
C HIS A 92 -9.47 -9.36 49.60
N LEU A 93 -9.76 -8.31 48.81
CA LEU A 93 -11.10 -7.75 48.73
C LEU A 93 -12.10 -8.74 48.11
N HIS A 94 -11.70 -9.45 47.05
CA HIS A 94 -12.51 -10.51 46.44
C HIS A 94 -12.86 -11.61 47.46
N ASP A 95 -11.87 -12.12 48.20
CA ASP A 95 -12.10 -13.18 49.20
C ASP A 95 -12.99 -12.70 50.35
N LYS A 96 -12.81 -11.45 50.81
CA LYS A 96 -13.64 -10.82 51.84
C LYS A 96 -15.09 -10.68 51.37
N LEU A 97 -15.32 -10.22 50.14
CA LEU A 97 -16.66 -10.00 49.58
C LEU A 97 -17.37 -11.32 49.27
N CYS A 98 -16.66 -12.30 48.71
CA CYS A 98 -17.19 -13.64 48.47
C CYS A 98 -17.56 -14.37 49.77
N SER A 99 -16.95 -14.00 50.90
CA SER A 99 -17.27 -14.52 52.23
C SER A 99 -18.42 -13.77 52.92
N SER A 100 -18.87 -12.63 52.37
CA SER A 100 -19.99 -11.87 52.92
C SER A 100 -21.33 -12.56 52.66
N PHE A 101 -22.15 -12.67 53.71
CA PHE A 101 -23.46 -13.31 53.65
C PHE A 101 -24.43 -12.60 52.69
N ASP A 102 -24.39 -11.26 52.63
CA ASP A 102 -25.28 -10.48 51.77
C ASP A 102 -25.03 -10.73 50.29
N ILE A 103 -23.77 -10.84 49.89
CA ILE A 103 -23.37 -11.13 48.52
C ILE A 103 -23.73 -12.57 48.15
N GLN A 104 -23.53 -13.53 49.07
CA GLN A 104 -23.96 -14.92 48.88
C GLN A 104 -25.48 -15.02 48.71
N ARG A 105 -26.26 -14.25 49.49
CA ARG A 105 -27.72 -14.19 49.39
C ARG A 105 -28.18 -13.64 48.02
N ILE A 106 -27.53 -12.60 47.51
CA ILE A 106 -27.84 -12.00 46.20
C ILE A 106 -27.48 -12.98 45.06
N LEU A 107 -26.35 -13.67 45.14
CA LEU A 107 -25.96 -14.69 44.17
C LEU A 107 -26.90 -15.91 44.20
N ALA A 108 -27.36 -16.32 45.38
CA ALA A 108 -28.36 -17.38 45.51
C ALA A 108 -29.68 -17.00 44.84
N ALA A 109 -30.13 -15.74 45.01
CA ALA A 109 -31.31 -15.22 44.31
C ALA A 109 -31.13 -15.23 42.78
N GLY A 110 -29.95 -14.85 42.28
CA GLY A 110 -29.63 -14.90 40.84
C GLY A 110 -29.52 -16.32 40.26
N LEU A 111 -29.23 -17.34 41.06
CA LEU A 111 -29.28 -18.74 40.60
C LEU A 111 -30.71 -19.24 40.42
N CYS A 112 -31.67 -18.70 41.18
CA CYS A 112 -33.08 -19.02 41.04
C CYS A 112 -33.69 -18.37 39.79
N GLU A 113 -33.18 -17.23 39.31
CA GLU A 113 -33.69 -16.53 38.11
C GLU A 113 -33.08 -17.05 36.79
N ASP A 114 -33.91 -17.39 35.80
CA ASP A 114 -33.49 -18.03 34.55
C ASP A 114 -32.51 -17.19 33.69
N GLN A 115 -32.65 -15.85 33.71
CA GLN A 115 -31.85 -14.96 32.85
C GLN A 115 -30.42 -14.75 33.35
N THR A 116 -30.21 -14.78 34.68
CA THR A 116 -28.90 -14.52 35.30
C THR A 116 -28.21 -15.81 35.77
N ARG A 117 -28.93 -16.94 35.82
CA ARG A 117 -28.42 -18.27 36.23
C ARG A 117 -27.11 -18.68 35.54
N ILE A 118 -27.02 -18.54 34.22
CA ILE A 118 -25.82 -18.94 33.45
C ILE A 118 -24.61 -18.07 33.81
N GLN A 119 -24.83 -16.77 34.03
CA GLN A 119 -23.78 -15.84 34.41
C GLN A 119 -23.34 -16.10 35.86
N VAL A 120 -24.28 -16.30 36.79
CA VAL A 120 -23.95 -16.64 38.19
C VAL A 120 -23.20 -17.97 38.27
N LEU A 121 -23.61 -19.01 37.53
CA LEU A 121 -22.91 -20.30 37.49
C LEU A 121 -21.47 -20.18 36.99
N LYS A 122 -21.23 -19.33 35.99
CA LYS A 122 -19.89 -19.06 35.47
C LYS A 122 -18.98 -18.43 36.55
N HIS A 123 -19.52 -17.54 37.38
CA HIS A 123 -18.78 -16.95 38.51
C HIS A 123 -18.68 -17.88 39.71
N ALA A 124 -19.71 -18.67 40.01
CA ALA A 124 -19.73 -19.69 41.06
C ALA A 124 -18.61 -20.73 40.90
N SER A 125 -18.22 -21.05 39.67
CA SER A 125 -17.11 -21.96 39.37
C SER A 125 -15.72 -21.41 39.74
N ALA A 126 -15.59 -20.09 39.90
CA ALA A 126 -14.33 -19.41 40.21
C ALA A 126 -14.20 -18.96 41.68
N LEU A 127 -15.20 -19.30 42.51
CA LEU A 127 -15.27 -18.91 43.93
C LEU A 127 -14.43 -19.86 44.82
N PRO A 128 -13.84 -19.36 45.93
CA PRO A 128 -13.20 -20.20 46.95
C PRO A 128 -14.18 -21.24 47.51
N LYS A 129 -13.67 -22.43 47.86
CA LYS A 129 -14.48 -23.57 48.34
C LYS A 129 -15.34 -23.22 49.56
N ASP A 130 -14.85 -22.34 50.42
CA ASP A 130 -15.55 -21.90 51.64
C ASP A 130 -16.74 -20.98 51.32
N SER A 131 -16.62 -20.12 50.31
CA SER A 131 -17.69 -19.26 49.81
C SER A 131 -18.77 -20.06 49.05
N LEU A 132 -18.37 -21.12 48.34
CA LEU A 132 -19.30 -22.04 47.67
C LEU A 132 -20.14 -22.83 48.69
N ALA A 133 -19.54 -23.24 49.82
CA ALA A 133 -20.26 -23.87 50.92
C ALA A 133 -21.23 -22.91 51.63
N GLY A 134 -20.90 -21.61 51.70
CA GLY A 134 -21.80 -20.55 52.14
C GLY A 134 -22.99 -20.36 51.18
N LEU A 135 -22.72 -20.26 49.88
CA LEU A 135 -23.72 -20.13 48.83
C LEU A 135 -24.69 -21.32 48.78
N ALA A 136 -24.17 -22.56 48.89
CA ALA A 136 -24.97 -23.78 48.96
C ALA A 136 -25.89 -23.81 50.19
N ARG A 137 -25.39 -23.33 51.36
CA ARG A 137 -26.20 -23.17 52.57
C ARG A 137 -27.31 -22.14 52.38
N THR A 138 -27.04 -20.99 51.76
CA THR A 138 -28.06 -19.98 51.46
C THR A 138 -29.10 -20.46 50.44
N LEU A 139 -28.71 -21.27 49.46
CA LEU A 139 -29.65 -21.91 48.52
C LEU A 139 -30.55 -22.93 49.24
N SER A 140 -29.98 -23.75 50.12
CA SER A 140 -30.76 -24.71 50.92
C SER A 140 -31.69 -24.05 51.94
N GLY A 141 -31.34 -22.85 52.42
CA GLY A 141 -32.20 -22.06 53.32
C GLY A 141 -33.33 -21.34 52.59
N ASN A 142 -33.12 -20.95 51.33
CA ASN A 142 -34.10 -20.24 50.51
C ASN A 142 -35.04 -21.16 49.72
N SER A 143 -34.81 -22.48 49.70
CA SER A 143 -35.66 -23.47 49.03
C SER A 143 -36.93 -23.89 49.80
N SER A 144 -37.38 -23.11 50.79
CA SER A 144 -38.53 -23.47 51.63
C SER A 144 -39.90 -23.10 51.06
N MET A 145 -40.05 -22.94 49.74
CA MET A 145 -41.37 -22.89 49.11
C MET A 145 -41.42 -23.88 47.95
N GLN A 146 -42.37 -24.82 48.05
CA GLN A 146 -42.71 -25.86 47.07
C GLN A 146 -41.91 -27.17 47.11
N ILE A 147 -41.75 -27.77 48.29
CA ILE A 147 -41.93 -29.23 48.40
C ILE A 147 -42.79 -29.46 49.64
N GLN A 148 -44.09 -29.70 49.42
CA GLN A 148 -44.94 -30.35 50.42
C GLN A 148 -44.38 -31.76 50.64
N SER A 149 -43.47 -31.88 51.59
CA SER A 149 -43.16 -33.15 52.23
C SER A 149 -44.38 -33.49 53.08
N MET A 150 -45.27 -34.34 52.54
CA MET A 150 -46.17 -35.14 53.37
C MET A 150 -45.29 -35.93 54.33
N GLU A 151 -45.30 -35.52 55.59
CA GLU A 151 -44.90 -36.38 56.70
C GLU A 151 -45.79 -37.63 56.62
N THR A 152 -45.22 -38.74 56.15
CA THR A 152 -45.77 -40.07 56.39
C THR A 152 -45.66 -40.35 57.88
N SER A 153 -46.69 -39.91 58.62
CA SER A 153 -46.96 -40.37 59.98
C SER A 153 -47.29 -41.86 59.92
N ALA A 154 -46.24 -42.68 59.98
CA ALA A 154 -46.32 -44.08 60.34
C ALA A 154 -46.66 -44.15 61.84
N ASN A 155 -47.91 -43.89 62.19
CA ASN A 155 -48.45 -44.11 63.53
C ASN A 155 -49.98 -44.26 63.43
N SER A 156 -50.38 -45.44 62.96
CA SER A 156 -51.72 -45.97 63.18
C SER A 156 -51.60 -47.47 63.39
N THR A 157 -51.04 -47.84 64.55
CA THR A 157 -51.47 -49.05 65.26
C THR A 157 -52.96 -48.92 65.51
N SER A 158 -53.78 -49.36 64.56
CA SER A 158 -55.20 -49.56 64.77
C SER A 158 -55.35 -50.75 65.70
N SER A 159 -55.66 -50.43 66.95
CA SER A 159 -56.01 -51.34 68.03
C SER A 159 -57.25 -52.16 67.63
N PHE A 160 -57.03 -53.24 66.90
CA PHE A 160 -58.04 -54.24 66.58
C PHE A 160 -58.20 -55.20 67.76
N THR A 161 -59.00 -54.82 68.74
CA THR A 161 -59.74 -55.74 69.62
C THR A 161 -60.81 -54.97 70.40
N ASN A 162 -61.86 -54.51 69.72
CA ASN A 162 -63.14 -54.28 70.38
C ASN A 162 -63.98 -55.56 70.23
N HIS A 163 -63.55 -56.62 70.93
CA HIS A 163 -64.48 -57.68 71.27
C HIS A 163 -65.27 -57.19 72.47
N SER A 164 -66.54 -56.87 72.24
CA SER A 164 -67.52 -56.78 73.32
C SER A 164 -67.59 -58.17 73.95
N THR A 165 -66.79 -58.38 75.00
CA THR A 165 -66.88 -59.56 75.84
C THR A 165 -68.24 -59.51 76.50
N LEU A 166 -69.12 -60.45 76.15
CA LEU A 166 -70.14 -60.94 77.06
C LEU A 166 -69.49 -61.04 78.44
N ASN A 167 -70.07 -60.36 79.43
CA ASN A 167 -69.57 -60.35 80.80
C ASN A 167 -69.29 -61.80 81.24
N LEU A 168 -68.02 -62.13 81.50
CA LEU A 168 -67.57 -63.47 81.91
C LEU A 168 -68.32 -64.01 83.15
N THR A 169 -69.00 -63.14 83.89
CA THR A 169 -69.79 -63.47 85.08
C THR A 169 -71.09 -64.20 84.77
N GLU A 170 -71.66 -64.07 83.57
CA GLU A 170 -72.89 -64.79 83.18
C GLU A 170 -72.61 -66.17 82.57
N GLY A 171 -71.43 -66.36 81.95
CA GLY A 171 -71.01 -67.64 81.37
C GLY A 171 -70.90 -68.76 82.41
N GLY A 172 -70.36 -68.48 83.60
CA GLY A 172 -70.21 -69.47 84.66
C GLY A 172 -71.54 -69.94 85.27
N HIS A 173 -72.51 -69.03 85.43
CA HIS A 173 -73.85 -69.37 85.94
C HIS A 173 -74.65 -70.21 84.94
N VAL A 174 -74.54 -69.87 83.65
CA VAL A 174 -75.17 -70.62 82.57
C VAL A 174 -74.51 -71.99 82.39
N GLU A 175 -73.19 -72.10 82.49
CA GLU A 175 -72.47 -73.38 82.40
C GLU A 175 -72.84 -74.32 83.56
N GLU A 176 -73.07 -73.78 84.76
CA GLU A 176 -73.60 -74.51 85.91
C GLU A 176 -75.05 -74.96 85.70
N LEU A 177 -75.92 -74.11 85.15
CA LEU A 177 -77.30 -74.45 84.77
C LEU A 177 -77.38 -75.48 83.63
N VAL A 178 -76.48 -75.41 82.65
CA VAL A 178 -76.36 -76.42 81.58
C VAL A 178 -75.93 -77.75 82.18
N LYS A 179 -74.93 -77.75 83.06
CA LYS A 179 -74.42 -78.96 83.71
C LYS A 179 -75.49 -79.60 84.60
N ASP A 180 -76.26 -78.81 85.35
CA ASP A 180 -77.39 -79.27 86.17
C ASP A 180 -78.54 -79.80 85.29
N ALA A 181 -78.87 -79.10 84.20
CA ALA A 181 -79.89 -79.55 83.24
C ALA A 181 -79.52 -80.87 82.56
N VAL A 182 -78.26 -81.04 82.12
CA VAL A 182 -77.73 -82.28 81.52
C VAL A 182 -77.76 -83.43 82.53
N GLN A 183 -77.31 -83.19 83.76
CA GLN A 183 -77.35 -84.22 84.82
C GLN A 183 -78.77 -84.65 85.18
N LYS A 184 -79.75 -83.74 85.17
CA LYS A 184 -81.18 -84.06 85.41
C LYS A 184 -81.83 -84.77 84.22
N LEU A 185 -81.38 -84.47 83.00
CA LEU A 185 -81.82 -85.16 81.79
C LEU A 185 -81.33 -86.62 81.76
N ASP A 186 -80.06 -86.86 82.07
CA ASP A 186 -79.44 -88.20 82.11
C ASP A 186 -80.08 -89.10 83.17
N LYS A 187 -80.55 -88.52 84.28
CA LYS A 187 -81.28 -89.22 85.34
C LYS A 187 -82.78 -89.45 85.02
N LYS A 188 -83.28 -89.01 83.85
CA LYS A 188 -84.70 -89.05 83.43
C LYS A 188 -85.68 -88.31 84.38
N GLU A 189 -85.20 -87.37 85.20
CA GLU A 189 -86.00 -86.59 86.16
C GLU A 189 -86.52 -85.28 85.53
N ILE A 190 -87.08 -85.38 84.32
CA ILE A 190 -87.45 -84.23 83.47
C ILE A 190 -88.49 -83.32 84.13
N LYS A 191 -89.32 -83.85 85.04
CA LYS A 191 -90.34 -83.08 85.78
C LYS A 191 -89.77 -82.08 86.79
N SER A 192 -88.49 -82.19 87.15
CA SER A 192 -87.83 -81.33 88.15
C SER A 192 -87.13 -80.10 87.55
N LEU A 193 -87.10 -79.99 86.22
CA LEU A 193 -86.50 -78.85 85.53
C LEU A 193 -87.50 -77.68 85.55
N THR A 194 -87.17 -76.63 86.29
CA THR A 194 -87.98 -75.41 86.35
C THR A 194 -87.99 -74.71 84.99
N VAL A 195 -89.18 -74.38 84.48
CA VAL A 195 -89.38 -73.64 83.21
C VAL A 195 -88.51 -72.37 83.15
N SER A 196 -88.29 -71.72 84.30
CA SER A 196 -87.40 -70.56 84.43
C SER A 196 -85.96 -70.84 84.00
N SER A 197 -85.39 -72.00 84.37
CA SER A 197 -84.00 -72.36 84.02
C SER A 197 -83.86 -72.64 82.52
N VAL A 198 -84.87 -73.27 81.92
CA VAL A 198 -84.93 -73.48 80.47
C VAL A 198 -85.06 -72.15 79.73
N MET A 199 -85.88 -71.23 80.24
CA MET A 199 -86.05 -69.89 79.67
C MET A 199 -84.74 -69.09 79.73
N THR A 200 -84.03 -69.08 80.86
CA THR A 200 -82.72 -68.40 80.99
C THR A 200 -81.66 -69.00 80.06
N LEU A 201 -81.62 -70.32 79.90
CA LEU A 201 -80.74 -70.98 78.91
C LEU A 201 -81.10 -70.59 77.47
N PHE A 202 -82.39 -70.46 77.17
CA PHE A 202 -82.86 -70.02 75.86
C PHE A 202 -82.50 -68.55 75.60
N GLU A 203 -82.73 -67.67 76.57
CA GLU A 203 -82.34 -66.25 76.52
C GLU A 203 -80.83 -66.09 76.31
N TYR A 204 -80.01 -66.85 77.04
CA TYR A 204 -78.57 -66.86 76.84
C TYR A 204 -78.20 -67.34 75.43
N LYS A 205 -78.82 -68.42 74.92
CA LYS A 205 -78.55 -68.91 73.57
C LYS A 205 -78.93 -67.88 72.50
N VAL A 206 -80.06 -67.19 72.68
CA VAL A 206 -80.50 -66.11 71.78
C VAL A 206 -79.53 -64.93 71.84
N ALA A 207 -79.09 -64.51 73.03
CA ALA A 207 -78.10 -63.45 73.20
C ALA A 207 -76.73 -63.83 72.61
N ALA A 208 -76.26 -65.04 72.85
CA ALA A 208 -75.01 -65.57 72.27
C ALA A 208 -75.10 -65.66 70.74
N ALA A 209 -76.22 -66.11 70.19
CA ALA A 209 -76.46 -66.11 68.75
C ALA A 209 -76.44 -64.70 68.17
N SER A 210 -77.14 -63.74 68.81
CA SER A 210 -77.17 -62.34 68.39
C SER A 210 -75.79 -61.67 68.45
N HIS A 211 -74.99 -61.93 69.49
CA HIS A 211 -73.61 -61.45 69.55
C HIS A 211 -72.72 -62.09 68.49
N SER A 212 -72.89 -63.38 68.21
CA SER A 212 -72.14 -64.05 67.14
C SER A 212 -72.49 -63.45 65.77
N GLU A 213 -73.77 -63.15 65.54
CA GLU A 213 -74.26 -62.49 64.33
C GLU A 213 -73.70 -61.07 64.21
N GLN A 214 -73.70 -60.27 65.28
CA GLN A 214 -73.11 -58.94 65.27
C GLN A 214 -71.60 -58.98 65.00
N ASN A 215 -70.88 -59.95 65.57
CA ASN A 215 -69.46 -60.15 65.29
C ASN A 215 -69.23 -60.54 63.83
N LEU A 216 -70.09 -61.40 63.25
CA LEU A 216 -70.03 -61.76 61.83
C LEU A 216 -70.29 -60.54 60.94
N TYR A 217 -71.26 -59.68 61.28
CA TYR A 217 -71.50 -58.43 60.56
C TYR A 217 -70.33 -57.46 60.65
N SER A 218 -69.73 -57.29 61.83
CA SER A 218 -68.53 -56.46 61.99
C SER A 218 -67.36 -57.02 61.17
N ASN A 219 -67.14 -58.33 61.19
CA ASN A 219 -66.10 -58.96 60.37
C ASN A 219 -66.37 -58.83 58.87
N LEU A 220 -67.64 -58.90 58.44
CA LEU A 220 -68.04 -58.68 57.06
C LEU A 220 -67.75 -57.23 56.63
N GLU A 221 -68.11 -56.26 57.47
CA GLU A 221 -67.84 -54.84 57.22
C GLU A 221 -66.32 -54.56 57.15
N LEU A 222 -65.54 -55.17 58.04
CA LEU A 222 -64.08 -55.06 58.01
C LEU A 222 -63.48 -55.70 56.75
N ALA A 223 -63.93 -56.88 56.35
CA ALA A 223 -63.50 -57.53 55.13
C ALA A 223 -63.88 -56.72 53.88
N GLN A 224 -65.07 -56.10 53.90
CA GLN A 224 -65.53 -55.21 52.84
C GLN A 224 -64.66 -53.95 52.76
N ASN A 225 -64.38 -53.30 53.89
CA ASN A 225 -63.49 -52.13 53.96
C ASN A 225 -62.08 -52.48 53.44
N HIS A 226 -61.51 -53.60 53.88
CA HIS A 226 -60.22 -54.07 53.39
C HIS A 226 -60.24 -54.37 51.88
N CYS A 227 -61.33 -54.94 51.35
CA CYS A 227 -61.50 -55.13 49.91
C CYS A 227 -61.52 -53.79 49.15
N THR A 228 -62.21 -52.77 49.68
CA THR A 228 -62.23 -51.43 49.07
C THR A 228 -60.85 -50.75 49.13
N GLU A 229 -60.11 -50.90 50.22
CA GLU A 229 -58.73 -50.41 50.33
C GLU A 229 -57.83 -51.08 49.31
N LEU A 230 -57.89 -52.41 49.18
CA LEU A 230 -57.15 -53.14 48.15
C LEU A 230 -57.53 -52.66 46.74
N GLN A 231 -58.81 -52.44 46.46
CA GLN A 231 -59.26 -51.94 45.17
C GLN A 231 -58.74 -50.53 44.88
N GLN A 232 -58.70 -49.65 45.89
CA GLN A 232 -58.07 -48.33 45.78
C GLN A 232 -56.57 -48.44 45.49
N THR A 233 -55.85 -49.29 46.22
CA THR A 233 -54.41 -49.50 45.97
C THR A 233 -54.14 -50.05 44.57
N ILE A 234 -54.98 -50.95 44.05
CA ILE A 234 -54.87 -51.46 42.68
C ILE A 234 -55.07 -50.33 41.67
N MET A 235 -56.08 -49.47 41.87
CA MET A 235 -56.33 -48.32 40.99
C MET A 235 -55.16 -47.32 41.02
N GLU A 236 -54.60 -47.05 42.20
CA GLU A 236 -53.40 -46.22 42.33
C GLU A 236 -52.19 -46.83 41.62
N MET A 237 -51.98 -48.14 41.74
CA MET A 237 -50.89 -48.82 41.04
C MET A 237 -51.10 -48.79 39.52
N ASP A 238 -52.32 -48.96 39.04
CA ASP A 238 -52.61 -48.92 37.61
C ASP A 238 -52.38 -47.51 37.03
N THR A 239 -52.80 -46.45 37.73
CA THR A 239 -52.49 -45.07 37.33
C THR A 239 -50.99 -44.78 37.31
N ARG A 240 -50.22 -45.27 38.29
CA ARG A 240 -48.74 -45.16 38.28
C ARG A 240 -48.11 -45.92 37.11
N VAL A 241 -48.59 -47.11 36.80
CA VAL A 241 -48.12 -47.89 35.64
C VAL A 241 -48.40 -47.14 34.33
N GLN A 242 -49.59 -46.53 34.19
CA GLN A 242 -49.93 -45.72 33.02
C GLN A 242 -49.01 -44.49 32.88
N GLN A 243 -48.75 -43.77 33.98
CA GLN A 243 -47.82 -42.64 34.00
C GLN A 243 -46.39 -43.06 33.61
N MET A 244 -45.91 -44.20 34.13
CA MET A 244 -44.60 -44.73 33.75
C MET A 244 -44.53 -45.12 32.27
N ARG A 245 -45.59 -45.70 31.71
CA ARG A 245 -45.66 -46.02 30.27
C ARG A 245 -45.62 -44.76 29.40
N GLU A 246 -46.32 -43.71 29.80
CA GLU A 246 -46.29 -42.43 29.09
C GLU A 246 -44.89 -41.79 29.13
N LEU A 247 -44.24 -41.80 30.30
CA LEU A 247 -42.87 -41.30 30.44
C LEU A 247 -41.86 -42.12 29.63
N LEU A 248 -42.00 -43.45 29.60
CA LEU A 248 -41.16 -44.31 28.79
C LEU A 248 -41.32 -44.02 27.29
N LEU A 249 -42.56 -43.85 26.82
CA LEU A 249 -42.83 -43.49 25.43
C LEU A 249 -42.23 -42.13 25.06
N LYS A 250 -42.41 -41.11 25.91
CA LYS A 250 -41.80 -39.79 25.70
C LYS A 250 -40.27 -39.88 25.65
N ASN A 251 -39.65 -40.66 26.55
CA ASN A 251 -38.21 -40.85 26.55
C ASN A 251 -37.74 -41.55 25.26
N GLN A 252 -38.44 -42.57 24.80
CA GLN A 252 -38.16 -43.23 23.52
C GLN A 252 -38.25 -42.24 22.34
N GLN A 253 -39.30 -41.41 22.28
CA GLN A 253 -39.44 -40.40 21.24
C GLN A 253 -38.31 -39.36 21.28
N CYS A 254 -37.92 -38.89 22.46
CA CYS A 254 -36.78 -37.99 22.60
C CYS A 254 -35.46 -38.63 22.13
N ALA A 255 -35.26 -39.92 22.42
CA ALA A 255 -34.08 -40.65 21.95
C ALA A 255 -34.07 -40.82 20.42
N GLU A 256 -35.23 -41.07 19.81
CA GLU A 256 -35.37 -41.14 18.34
C GLU A 256 -35.08 -39.79 17.68
N ILE A 257 -35.62 -38.69 18.20
CA ILE A 257 -35.34 -37.33 17.70
C ILE A 257 -33.84 -37.01 17.82
N LEU A 258 -33.22 -37.28 18.97
CA LEU A 258 -31.80 -37.04 19.17
C LEU A 258 -30.93 -37.85 18.20
N ASN A 259 -31.33 -39.09 17.88
CA ASN A 259 -30.62 -39.91 16.90
C ASN A 259 -30.71 -39.33 15.48
N VAL A 260 -31.87 -38.79 15.09
CA VAL A 260 -32.04 -38.11 13.79
C VAL A 260 -31.17 -36.85 13.73
N GLU A 261 -31.22 -35.99 14.75
CA GLU A 261 -30.38 -34.79 14.83
C GLU A 261 -28.89 -35.13 14.77
N LEU A 262 -28.47 -36.21 15.43
CA LEU A 262 -27.09 -36.68 15.38
C LEU A 262 -26.69 -37.12 13.96
N GLN A 263 -27.57 -37.84 13.25
CA GLN A 263 -27.33 -38.22 11.86
C GLN A 263 -27.22 -36.99 10.94
N GLU A 264 -28.11 -36.01 11.07
CA GLU A 264 -28.05 -34.77 10.31
C GLU A 264 -26.76 -33.99 10.60
N LEU A 265 -26.36 -33.86 11.87
CA LEU A 265 -25.11 -33.22 12.25
C LEU A 265 -23.88 -33.96 11.69
N THR A 266 -23.89 -35.29 11.66
CA THR A 266 -22.80 -36.05 11.03
C THR A 266 -22.76 -35.84 9.52
N HIS A 267 -23.91 -35.73 8.86
CA HIS A 267 -24.00 -35.44 7.43
C HIS A 267 -23.46 -34.04 7.11
N ILE A 268 -23.90 -33.02 7.86
CA ILE A 268 -23.41 -31.64 7.73
C ILE A 268 -21.88 -31.60 7.90
N LYS A 269 -21.35 -32.27 8.93
CA LYS A 269 -19.89 -32.34 9.15
C LYS A 269 -19.14 -32.97 7.98
N GLU A 270 -19.67 -34.02 7.36
CA GLU A 270 -19.02 -34.64 6.21
C GLU A 270 -19.10 -33.77 4.95
N VAL A 271 -20.24 -33.10 4.72
CA VAL A 271 -20.38 -32.11 3.63
C VAL A 271 -19.40 -30.95 3.82
N ASP A 272 -19.28 -30.40 5.03
CA ASP A 272 -18.32 -29.34 5.36
C ASP A 272 -16.88 -29.80 5.17
N ARG A 273 -16.56 -31.04 5.55
CA ARG A 273 -15.24 -31.64 5.34
C ARG A 273 -14.89 -31.77 3.86
N VAL A 274 -15.84 -32.21 3.03
CA VAL A 274 -15.66 -32.31 1.57
C VAL A 274 -15.50 -30.92 0.96
N ASN A 275 -16.34 -29.95 1.36
CA ASN A 275 -16.25 -28.56 0.91
C ASN A 275 -14.92 -27.92 1.29
N TYR A 276 -14.46 -28.11 2.53
CA TYR A 276 -13.16 -27.64 2.99
C TYR A 276 -12.02 -28.24 2.15
N LYS A 277 -12.03 -29.56 1.92
CA LYS A 277 -11.02 -30.24 1.09
C LYS A 277 -11.01 -29.71 -0.35
N ASN A 278 -12.18 -29.45 -0.93
CA ASN A 278 -12.31 -28.89 -2.27
C ASN A 278 -11.80 -27.44 -2.33
N ASN A 279 -12.14 -26.62 -1.33
CA ASN A 279 -11.67 -25.24 -1.25
C ASN A 279 -10.15 -25.17 -1.07
N VAL A 280 -9.57 -26.03 -0.22
CA VAL A 280 -8.10 -26.13 -0.07
C VAL A 280 -7.43 -26.47 -1.40
N LYS A 281 -7.97 -27.43 -2.17
CA LYS A 281 -7.44 -27.75 -3.51
C LYS A 281 -7.53 -26.58 -4.47
N LYS A 282 -8.66 -25.86 -4.50
CA LYS A 282 -8.84 -24.64 -5.32
C LYS A 282 -7.81 -23.57 -4.94
N TYR A 283 -7.65 -23.28 -3.64
CA TYR A 283 -6.68 -22.29 -3.19
C TYR A 283 -5.23 -22.71 -3.47
N GLN A 284 -4.90 -24.00 -3.37
CA GLN A 284 -3.59 -24.50 -3.78
C GLN A 284 -3.36 -24.29 -5.28
N GLN A 285 -4.34 -24.61 -6.12
CA GLN A 285 -4.24 -24.39 -7.56
C GLN A 285 -4.07 -22.90 -7.90
N ASP A 286 -4.89 -22.03 -7.32
CA ASP A 286 -4.80 -20.58 -7.49
C ASP A 286 -3.44 -20.03 -7.04
N LEU A 287 -2.89 -20.56 -5.95
CA LEU A 287 -1.55 -20.19 -5.47
C LEU A 287 -0.48 -20.60 -6.49
N THR A 288 -0.53 -21.83 -7.00
CA THR A 288 0.43 -22.28 -8.04
C THR A 288 0.33 -21.47 -9.33
N ASP A 289 -0.87 -21.06 -9.73
CA ASP A 289 -1.07 -20.26 -10.95
C ASP A 289 -0.60 -18.81 -10.75
N LYS A 290 -0.83 -18.23 -9.57
CA LYS A 290 -0.24 -16.93 -9.18
C LYS A 290 1.28 -16.98 -9.12
N GLU A 291 1.87 -18.04 -8.58
CA GLU A 291 3.34 -18.22 -8.58
C GLU A 291 3.91 -18.32 -9.99
N LYS A 292 3.25 -19.04 -10.91
CA LYS A 292 3.65 -19.09 -12.33
C LYS A 292 3.55 -17.71 -12.99
N MET A 293 2.48 -16.96 -12.73
CA MET A 293 2.33 -15.59 -13.24
C MET A 293 3.44 -14.67 -12.71
N LEU A 294 3.74 -14.76 -11.41
CA LEU A 294 4.79 -13.97 -10.78
C LEU A 294 6.16 -14.28 -11.40
N ARG A 295 6.50 -15.55 -11.62
CA ARG A 295 7.74 -15.94 -12.33
C ARG A 295 7.81 -15.37 -13.75
N ARG A 296 6.70 -15.38 -14.50
CA ARG A 296 6.64 -14.76 -15.85
C ARG A 296 6.89 -13.26 -15.79
N LYS A 297 6.24 -12.55 -14.85
CA LYS A 297 6.46 -11.11 -14.66
C LYS A 297 7.86 -10.77 -14.19
N GLN A 298 8.46 -11.62 -13.37
CA GLN A 298 9.85 -11.47 -12.94
C GLN A 298 10.80 -11.64 -14.13
N PHE A 299 10.57 -12.62 -14.99
CA PHE A 299 11.33 -12.81 -16.22
C PHE A 299 11.16 -11.64 -17.21
N GLU A 300 9.93 -11.16 -17.42
CA GLU A 300 9.66 -9.96 -18.25
C GLU A 300 10.39 -8.73 -17.69
N SER A 301 10.37 -8.54 -16.38
CA SER A 301 11.06 -7.43 -15.71
C SER A 301 12.58 -7.52 -15.89
N GLU A 302 13.17 -8.71 -15.78
CA GLU A 302 14.61 -8.90 -15.99
C GLU A 302 14.99 -8.62 -17.45
N SER A 303 14.19 -9.11 -18.41
CA SER A 303 14.39 -8.83 -19.84
C SER A 303 14.30 -7.33 -20.17
N LEU A 304 13.35 -6.60 -19.56
CA LEU A 304 13.25 -5.15 -19.71
C LEU A 304 14.45 -4.43 -19.10
N LYS A 305 14.97 -4.94 -17.98
CA LYS A 305 16.18 -4.41 -17.32
C LYS A 305 17.41 -4.54 -18.21
N ASP A 306 17.56 -5.67 -18.88
CA ASP A 306 18.66 -5.91 -19.82
C ASP A 306 18.53 -5.06 -21.09
N LYS A 307 17.31 -4.89 -21.63
CA LYS A 307 17.05 -3.94 -22.72
C LYS A 307 17.40 -2.52 -22.31
N LEU A 308 17.05 -2.10 -21.10
CA LEU A 308 17.38 -0.76 -20.58
C LEU A 308 18.89 -0.56 -20.47
N LYS A 309 19.64 -1.56 -19.96
CA LYS A 309 21.11 -1.51 -19.92
C LYS A 309 21.70 -1.33 -21.33
N SER A 310 21.23 -2.11 -22.30
CA SER A 310 21.69 -2.00 -23.70
C SER A 310 21.40 -0.62 -24.30
N ILE A 311 20.22 -0.05 -24.03
CA ILE A 311 19.87 1.31 -24.46
C ILE A 311 20.78 2.35 -23.80
N LEU A 312 21.06 2.23 -22.50
CA LEU A 312 21.95 3.16 -21.79
C LEU A 312 23.38 3.09 -22.32
N GLU A 313 23.87 1.90 -22.66
CA GLU A 313 25.20 1.71 -23.25
C GLU A 313 25.28 2.29 -24.66
N SER A 314 24.25 2.06 -25.49
CA SER A 314 24.10 2.71 -26.80
C SER A 314 24.07 4.23 -26.69
N LYS A 315 23.29 4.78 -25.75
CA LYS A 315 23.24 6.22 -25.47
C LYS A 315 24.62 6.77 -25.10
N ARG A 316 25.34 6.09 -24.21
CA ARG A 316 26.70 6.50 -23.81
C ARG A 316 27.67 6.51 -25.00
N ASN A 317 27.60 5.51 -25.88
CA ASN A 317 28.41 5.47 -27.09
C ASN A 317 28.06 6.62 -28.05
N LEU A 318 26.77 6.93 -28.20
CA LEU A 318 26.33 8.07 -29.00
C LEU A 318 26.81 9.40 -28.42
N GLU A 319 26.79 9.58 -27.10
CA GLU A 319 27.32 10.78 -26.43
C GLU A 319 28.84 10.94 -26.65
N ILE A 320 29.61 9.85 -26.57
CA ILE A 320 31.04 9.85 -26.89
C ILE A 320 31.28 10.25 -28.35
N ASN A 321 30.52 9.66 -29.29
CA ASN A 321 30.63 9.99 -30.72
C ASN A 321 30.23 11.44 -31.01
N LEU A 322 29.20 11.96 -30.33
CA LEU A 322 28.80 13.36 -30.45
C LEU A 322 29.89 14.31 -29.99
N SER A 323 30.55 14.01 -28.87
CA SER A 323 31.70 14.78 -28.38
C SER A 323 32.85 14.76 -29.39
N ALA A 324 33.19 13.59 -29.93
CA ALA A 324 34.27 13.46 -30.92
C ALA A 324 33.97 14.25 -32.21
N LEU A 325 32.71 14.20 -32.70
CA LEU A 325 32.27 14.99 -33.85
C LEU A 325 32.31 16.50 -33.56
N GLN A 326 31.98 16.93 -32.34
CA GLN A 326 32.09 18.34 -31.95
C GLN A 326 33.55 18.81 -31.95
N ASP A 327 34.47 17.98 -31.47
CA ASP A 327 35.91 18.28 -31.51
C ASP A 327 36.43 18.35 -32.96
N GLU A 328 35.97 17.44 -33.83
CA GLU A 328 36.32 17.45 -35.27
C GLU A 328 35.75 18.67 -36.00
N ILE A 329 34.51 19.07 -35.69
CA ILE A 329 33.90 20.30 -36.22
C ILE A 329 34.69 21.52 -35.74
N ALA A 330 35.11 21.57 -34.48
CA ALA A 330 35.91 22.68 -33.95
C ALA A 330 37.27 22.76 -34.66
N ALA A 331 37.95 21.64 -34.86
CA ALA A 331 39.23 21.57 -35.58
C ALA A 331 39.10 22.01 -37.05
N THR A 332 38.11 21.48 -37.78
CA THR A 332 37.85 21.85 -39.17
C THR A 332 37.43 23.31 -39.32
N THR A 333 36.65 23.85 -38.38
CA THR A 333 36.29 25.27 -38.35
C THR A 333 37.52 26.16 -38.14
N SER A 334 38.44 25.76 -37.25
CA SER A 334 39.71 26.47 -37.04
C SER A 334 40.56 26.50 -38.30
N ILE A 335 40.71 25.35 -38.97
CA ILE A 335 41.45 25.23 -40.24
C ILE A 335 40.79 26.09 -41.34
N THR A 336 39.46 26.06 -41.43
CA THR A 336 38.70 26.85 -42.40
C THR A 336 38.90 28.36 -42.17
N ASN A 337 38.89 28.80 -40.92
CA ASN A 337 39.18 30.20 -40.57
C ASN A 337 40.61 30.59 -40.93
N GLU A 338 41.59 29.72 -40.67
CA GLU A 338 42.99 29.97 -41.03
C GLU A 338 43.16 30.09 -42.56
N HIS A 339 42.57 29.17 -43.33
CA HIS A 339 42.55 29.25 -44.78
C HIS A 339 41.83 30.50 -45.30
N SER A 340 40.73 30.91 -44.66
CA SER A 340 40.02 32.16 -45.00
C SER A 340 40.93 33.39 -44.80
N VAL A 341 41.66 33.45 -43.68
CA VAL A 341 42.64 34.53 -43.43
C VAL A 341 43.76 34.51 -44.47
N GLN A 342 44.30 33.33 -44.81
CA GLN A 342 45.32 33.17 -45.86
C GLN A 342 44.80 33.60 -47.24
N MET A 343 43.57 33.22 -47.59
CA MET A 343 42.90 33.64 -48.83
C MET A 343 42.77 35.17 -48.90
N CYS A 344 42.27 35.83 -47.85
CA CYS A 344 42.19 37.29 -47.81
C CYS A 344 43.57 37.98 -47.89
N ALA A 345 44.64 37.34 -47.40
CA ALA A 345 46.00 37.85 -47.53
C ALA A 345 46.54 37.69 -48.97
N LEU A 346 46.26 36.56 -49.62
CA LEU A 346 46.62 36.32 -51.02
C LEU A 346 45.84 37.23 -51.96
N GLU A 347 44.54 37.45 -51.74
CA GLU A 347 43.72 38.39 -52.52
C GLU A 347 44.26 39.83 -52.41
N ARG A 348 44.73 40.24 -51.22
CA ARG A 348 45.39 41.55 -51.04
C ARG A 348 46.67 41.64 -51.86
N LYS A 349 47.54 40.62 -51.79
CA LYS A 349 48.76 40.56 -52.59
C LYS A 349 48.47 40.57 -54.09
N LEU A 350 47.43 39.84 -54.53
CA LEU A 350 47.01 39.81 -55.92
C LEU A 350 46.58 41.20 -56.39
N LYS A 351 45.75 41.91 -55.62
CA LYS A 351 45.36 43.30 -55.91
C LYS A 351 46.54 44.26 -55.95
N GLU A 352 47.50 44.11 -55.03
CA GLU A 352 48.75 44.89 -55.04
C GLU A 352 49.56 44.62 -56.32
N THR A 353 49.72 43.35 -56.72
CA THR A 353 50.42 43.00 -57.96
C THR A 353 49.68 43.47 -59.21
N ASP A 354 48.35 43.42 -59.23
CA ASP A 354 47.54 43.94 -60.34
C ASP A 354 47.69 45.47 -60.45
N SER A 355 47.69 46.18 -59.32
CA SER A 355 47.95 47.63 -59.33
C SER A 355 49.36 47.95 -59.83
N PHE A 356 50.37 47.19 -59.40
CA PHE A 356 51.73 47.35 -59.88
C PHE A 356 51.86 47.03 -61.38
N TYR A 357 51.17 46.00 -61.85
CA TYR A 357 51.14 45.64 -63.26
C TYR A 357 50.50 46.77 -64.10
N ASN A 358 49.38 47.33 -63.63
CA ASN A 358 48.73 48.46 -64.30
C ASN A 358 49.64 49.70 -64.34
N ASP A 359 50.32 50.05 -63.24
CA ASP A 359 51.29 51.14 -63.20
C ASP A 359 52.46 50.90 -64.17
N LEU A 360 52.92 49.64 -64.29
CA LEU A 360 53.98 49.27 -65.21
C LEU A 360 53.50 49.34 -66.66
N SER A 361 52.28 48.89 -66.94
CA SER A 361 51.64 48.95 -68.26
C SER A 361 51.47 50.40 -68.71
N GLU A 362 51.01 51.30 -67.83
CA GLU A 362 50.89 52.73 -68.10
C GLU A 362 52.27 53.36 -68.40
N LYS A 363 53.31 52.98 -67.63
CA LYS A 363 54.69 53.41 -67.91
C LYS A 363 55.22 52.90 -69.25
N ILE A 364 54.89 51.66 -69.63
CA ILE A 364 55.26 51.10 -70.93
C ILE A 364 54.59 51.88 -72.05
N GLU A 365 53.28 52.17 -71.94
CA GLU A 365 52.56 52.99 -72.91
C GLU A 365 53.20 54.39 -73.05
N LEU A 366 53.53 55.05 -71.94
CA LEU A 366 54.23 56.35 -71.94
C LEU A 366 55.61 56.28 -72.61
N LEU A 367 56.37 55.21 -72.37
CA LEU A 367 57.68 55.01 -73.00
C LEU A 367 57.54 54.71 -74.50
N ASP A 368 56.55 53.92 -74.89
CA ASP A 368 56.25 53.65 -76.30
C ASP A 368 55.83 54.93 -77.03
N GLU A 369 54.98 55.77 -76.43
CA GLU A 369 54.65 57.10 -76.95
C GLU A 369 55.88 58.01 -77.10
N ALA A 370 56.76 58.03 -76.09
CA ALA A 370 58.00 58.82 -76.13
C ALA A 370 58.96 58.29 -77.20
N GLN A 371 59.02 56.97 -77.38
CA GLN A 371 59.81 56.31 -78.41
C GLN A 371 59.26 56.60 -79.81
N GLU A 372 57.93 56.56 -80.02
CA GLU A 372 57.25 56.96 -81.25
C GLU A 372 57.57 58.43 -81.60
N LYS A 373 57.43 59.34 -80.65
CA LYS A 373 57.82 60.75 -80.82
C LYS A 373 59.29 60.90 -81.19
N SER A 374 60.18 60.19 -80.50
CA SER A 374 61.61 60.21 -80.81
C SER A 374 61.90 59.68 -82.20
N LYS A 375 61.29 58.56 -82.62
CA LYS A 375 61.40 58.01 -83.98
C LYS A 375 60.90 59.00 -85.03
N SER A 376 59.75 59.64 -84.80
CA SER A 376 59.21 60.67 -85.69
C SER A 376 60.19 61.84 -85.86
N ILE A 377 60.73 62.38 -84.77
CA ILE A 377 61.77 63.43 -84.80
C ILE A 377 63.02 62.94 -85.54
N LEU A 378 63.43 61.70 -85.32
CA LEU A 378 64.60 61.12 -85.98
C LEU A 378 64.40 61.02 -87.50
N THR A 379 63.22 60.57 -87.95
CA THR A 379 62.86 60.55 -89.38
C THR A 379 62.80 61.95 -89.99
N GLU A 380 62.32 62.95 -89.25
CA GLU A 380 62.32 64.35 -89.69
C GLU A 380 63.76 64.88 -89.85
N ARG A 381 64.64 64.60 -88.88
CA ARG A 381 66.06 64.97 -88.94
C ARG A 381 66.83 64.22 -90.02
N GLU A 382 66.51 62.96 -90.28
CA GLU A 382 67.08 62.20 -91.39
C GLU A 382 66.64 62.78 -92.74
N ALA A 383 65.38 63.19 -92.88
CA ALA A 383 64.89 63.88 -94.08
C ALA A 383 65.57 65.24 -94.29
N GLU A 384 65.74 66.02 -93.22
CA GLU A 384 66.49 67.28 -93.23
C GLU A 384 67.95 67.06 -93.62
N ALA A 385 68.62 66.07 -93.03
CA ALA A 385 69.99 65.70 -93.38
C ALA A 385 70.13 65.21 -94.82
N ALA A 386 69.15 64.47 -95.34
CA ALA A 386 69.11 64.06 -96.75
C ALA A 386 68.94 65.26 -97.69
N ASN A 387 68.13 66.24 -97.32
CA ASN A 387 67.97 67.49 -98.07
C ASN A 387 69.25 68.33 -98.05
N LEU A 388 69.89 68.50 -96.89
CA LEU A 388 71.18 69.18 -96.77
C LEU A 388 72.27 68.46 -97.57
N ARG A 389 72.28 67.12 -97.61
CA ARG A 389 73.20 66.36 -98.48
C ARG A 389 72.93 66.65 -99.96
N LYS A 390 71.67 66.69 -100.39
CA LYS A 390 71.32 67.05 -101.78
C LYS A 390 71.81 68.47 -102.12
N GLU A 391 71.60 69.43 -101.22
CA GLU A 391 72.06 70.80 -101.38
C GLU A 391 73.59 70.89 -101.41
N ASN A 392 74.29 70.17 -100.54
CA ASN A 392 75.74 70.12 -100.55
C ASN A 392 76.28 69.53 -101.86
N THR A 393 75.65 68.47 -102.41
CA THR A 393 76.03 67.94 -103.73
C THR A 393 75.71 68.90 -104.89
N SER A 394 74.71 69.79 -104.77
CA SER A 394 74.48 70.82 -105.79
C SER A 394 75.53 71.91 -105.71
N LEU A 395 75.88 72.35 -104.50
CA LEU A 395 76.97 73.31 -104.27
C LEU A 395 78.33 72.76 -104.74
N GLU A 396 78.62 71.48 -104.51
CA GLU A 396 79.83 70.83 -105.04
C GLU A 396 79.87 70.84 -106.58
N ARG A 397 78.73 70.61 -107.26
CA ARG A 397 78.66 70.75 -108.73
C ARG A 397 78.89 72.19 -109.18
N ASP A 398 78.34 73.17 -108.46
CA ASP A 398 78.54 74.59 -108.77
C ASP A 398 80.00 75.01 -108.59
N ILE A 399 80.66 74.53 -107.53
CA ILE A 399 82.10 74.73 -107.31
C ILE A 399 82.91 74.12 -108.47
N ALA A 400 82.61 72.89 -108.90
CA ALA A 400 83.28 72.24 -110.02
C ALA A 400 83.09 73.01 -111.34
N ASN A 401 81.87 73.51 -111.60
CA ASN A 401 81.57 74.34 -112.77
C ASN A 401 82.35 75.66 -112.75
N LEU A 402 82.42 76.33 -111.60
CA LEU A 402 83.19 77.56 -111.44
C LEU A 402 84.70 77.31 -111.61
N GLN A 403 85.22 76.18 -111.11
CA GLN A 403 86.62 75.80 -111.33
C GLN A 403 86.92 75.58 -112.82
N MET A 404 86.06 74.88 -113.56
CA MET A 404 86.17 74.71 -115.01
C MET A 404 86.20 76.06 -115.74
N LEU A 405 85.29 76.97 -115.39
CA LEU A 405 85.23 78.31 -116.00
C LEU A 405 86.52 79.11 -115.75
N ASN A 406 87.05 79.05 -114.54
CA ASN A 406 88.28 79.75 -114.15
C ASN A 406 89.51 79.18 -114.90
N THR A 407 89.57 77.85 -115.07
CA THR A 407 90.60 77.23 -115.91
C THR A 407 90.50 77.63 -117.38
N ALA A 408 89.28 77.76 -117.92
CA ALA A 408 89.08 78.22 -119.30
C ALA A 408 89.54 79.68 -119.49
N GLN A 409 89.14 80.58 -118.59
CA GLN A 409 89.57 81.99 -118.63
C GLN A 409 91.09 82.16 -118.50
N LYS A 410 91.72 81.35 -117.64
CA LYS A 410 93.18 81.34 -117.47
C LYS A 410 93.92 80.92 -118.75
N ASN A 411 93.34 80.03 -119.54
CA ASN A 411 93.91 79.62 -120.83
C ASN A 411 93.75 80.71 -121.89
N THR A 412 92.59 81.37 -121.97
CA THR A 412 92.36 82.50 -122.89
C THR A 412 93.29 83.68 -122.61
N ALA A 413 93.59 83.97 -121.35
CA ALA A 413 94.54 85.01 -120.97
C ALA A 413 95.96 84.71 -121.48
N LYS A 414 96.41 83.45 -121.38
CA LYS A 414 97.72 83.02 -121.90
C LYS A 414 97.82 83.14 -123.42
N GLU A 415 96.76 82.85 -124.15
CA GLU A 415 96.72 83.00 -125.61
C GLU A 415 96.84 84.47 -126.03
N LYS A 416 96.13 85.37 -125.32
CA LYS A 416 96.21 86.82 -125.56
C LYS A 416 97.59 87.41 -125.23
N ASP A 417 98.26 86.92 -124.19
CA ASP A 417 99.63 87.34 -123.86
C ASP A 417 100.65 86.93 -124.95
N GLN A 418 100.47 85.78 -125.60
CA GLN A 418 101.32 85.35 -126.71
C GLN A 418 101.10 86.18 -127.98
N GLU A 419 99.86 86.60 -128.22
CA GLU A 419 99.49 87.48 -129.34
C GLU A 419 100.11 88.88 -129.19
N ILE A 420 100.12 89.43 -127.98
CA ILE A 420 100.77 90.71 -127.67
C ILE A 420 102.29 90.66 -127.88
N LYS A 421 102.94 89.53 -127.55
CA LYS A 421 104.38 89.36 -127.81
C LYS A 421 104.71 89.42 -129.30
N LYS A 422 103.94 88.76 -130.15
CA LYS A 422 104.13 88.78 -131.62
C LYS A 422 103.96 90.19 -132.21
N LEU A 423 102.92 90.91 -131.79
CA LEU A 423 102.69 92.28 -132.25
C LEU A 423 103.79 93.27 -131.81
N ARG A 424 104.47 93.00 -130.69
CA ARG A 424 105.63 93.80 -130.25
C ARG A 424 106.87 93.57 -131.11
N GLU A 425 107.08 92.36 -131.62
CA GLU A 425 108.20 92.03 -132.52
C GLU A 425 108.01 92.68 -133.90
N GLU A 426 106.79 92.63 -134.44
CA GLU A 426 106.45 93.26 -135.74
C GLU A 426 106.61 94.80 -135.72
N LEU A 427 106.30 95.44 -134.59
CA LEU A 427 106.51 96.89 -134.40
C LEU A 427 108.00 97.27 -134.32
N SER A 428 108.85 96.36 -133.88
CA SER A 428 110.31 96.54 -133.85
C SER A 428 110.88 96.54 -135.27
N ASP A 429 110.42 95.62 -136.13
CA ASP A 429 110.90 95.48 -137.50
C ASP A 429 110.45 96.65 -138.40
N LEU A 430 109.23 97.16 -138.19
CA LEU A 430 108.73 98.35 -138.89
C LEU A 430 109.49 99.63 -138.51
N LYS A 431 109.96 99.76 -137.27
CA LYS A 431 110.83 100.89 -136.87
C LYS A 431 112.19 100.82 -137.58
N ARG A 432 112.72 99.61 -137.80
CA ARG A 432 114.00 99.38 -138.46
C ARG A 432 113.97 99.70 -139.96
N ILE A 433 112.84 99.46 -140.63
CA ILE A 433 112.62 99.81 -142.05
C ILE A 433 112.53 101.33 -142.24
N ARG A 434 111.90 102.04 -141.31
CA ARG A 434 111.76 103.50 -141.37
C ARG A 434 113.10 104.22 -141.26
N ASP A 435 114.01 103.73 -140.43
CA ASP A 435 115.32 104.38 -140.22
C ASP A 435 116.25 104.17 -141.43
N LEU A 436 116.06 103.09 -142.19
CA LEU A 436 116.80 102.78 -143.43
C LEU A 436 116.41 103.69 -144.63
N ILE A 437 115.21 104.27 -144.61
CA ILE A 437 114.73 105.18 -145.66
C ILE A 437 115.26 106.61 -145.45
N ALA A 438 115.49 107.03 -144.20
CA ALA A 438 116.02 108.36 -143.89
C ALA A 438 117.48 108.54 -144.35
N ASP A 439 118.26 107.46 -144.38
CA ASP A 439 119.69 107.49 -144.70
C ASP A 439 120.02 107.45 -146.21
N ILE A 440 119.05 107.15 -147.09
CA ILE A 440 119.29 107.05 -148.55
C ILE A 440 119.06 108.38 -149.30
N SER A 441 118.34 109.36 -148.75
CA SER A 441 117.95 110.58 -149.49
C SER A 441 118.79 111.86 -149.24
N SER A 442 119.84 111.84 -148.40
CA SER A 442 120.59 113.08 -148.05
C SER A 442 122.09 113.13 -148.40
N GLY A 443 122.66 112.11 -149.05
CA GLY A 443 123.93 112.17 -149.77
C GLY A 443 125.11 112.91 -149.10
N LYS A 444 125.92 112.20 -148.30
CA LYS A 444 127.32 112.59 -148.01
C LYS A 444 128.19 111.39 -147.62
N LYS A 445 129.32 111.25 -148.32
CA LYS A 445 130.40 110.29 -148.08
C LYS A 445 131.15 110.60 -146.78
N GLU A 446 131.41 109.60 -145.93
CA GLU A 446 132.72 108.92 -145.75
C GLU A 446 132.79 108.05 -144.46
N MET A 447 133.09 106.76 -144.68
CA MET A 447 134.05 105.87 -144.00
C MET A 447 134.13 105.66 -142.46
N LYS A 448 134.25 104.34 -142.16
CA LYS A 448 135.06 103.61 -141.15
C LYS A 448 134.40 103.33 -139.78
N LYS A 449 134.10 102.06 -139.46
CA LYS A 449 134.94 100.96 -138.90
C LYS A 449 134.49 100.73 -137.46
N GLU A 450 133.81 99.62 -137.16
CA GLU A 450 134.32 98.28 -136.81
C GLU A 450 134.11 98.03 -135.31
N ARG A 451 133.37 96.93 -135.01
CA ARG A 451 133.58 95.90 -133.96
C ARG A 451 133.83 96.39 -132.52
N SER A 452 133.32 95.83 -131.44
CA SER A 452 132.78 94.53 -130.98
C SER A 452 132.83 94.73 -129.44
N GLU A 453 131.96 94.30 -128.56
CA GLU A 453 130.90 93.30 -128.44
C GLU A 453 129.94 93.84 -127.37
#